data_AF-A0A804IBC9-F1
#
_entry.id   AF-A0A804IBC9-F1
#
_cell.length_a   1.000
_cell.length_b   1.000
_cell.length_c   1.000
_cell.angle_alpha   90.00
_cell.angle_beta   90.00
_cell.angle_gamma   90.00
#
_symmetry.space_group_name_H-M   'P 1'
#
loop_
_entity.id
_entity.type
_entity.pdbx_description
1 polymer ?
#
loop_
_entity_poly.entity_id
_entity_poly.type
_entity_poly.pdbx_seq_one_letter_code
_entity_poly.pdbx_strand_id
1 'polypeptide(L)'
;MAIDLLSMRAWLLFVSVSATGDQNGSHQYEHLIRQVVASDPPSPADGACKSIMGTYVYKCEEHEVTTKDGYILGVQRIPVGRSPARNGGSGTPILLQHGLFMEYWDWSWDELAEYDLPATVEYVYGHTGKQKLHYVGHSLGTLMALASFCHSELQEMVRSAVLLSPIAYLNKIGPAFVRIGVELFVPEVNIWGSQIFIQGCIRKNCCLSSSAAHRYLELGLQPTATKNIIHLSQMIRRGTLANVDYDDCDKNTKHYGQEVPPAYDISSFPHDLPLLLGYGGVDGLSDGGDGLRLMDGLRFHDQHKLTVLYRLDYGHDDFIMAVNAKQLVYDRVIGFLKLH
;
A
#
# COMPACT_ATOMS: atom_id res chain seq x y z
N MET A 1 -4.64 11.85 2.20
CA MET A 1 -3.16 11.76 2.04
C MET A 1 -2.63 12.47 0.80
N ALA A 2 -3.17 12.23 -0.41
CA ALA A 2 -2.61 12.79 -1.65
C ALA A 2 -2.47 14.32 -1.60
N ILE A 3 -3.54 15.11 -1.52
CA ILE A 3 -3.51 16.58 -1.75
C ILE A 3 -2.42 17.36 -0.97
N ASP A 4 -2.12 16.99 0.28
CA ASP A 4 -1.09 17.66 1.09
C ASP A 4 0.35 17.20 0.75
N LEU A 5 0.56 15.90 0.53
CA LEU A 5 1.84 15.37 0.01
C LEU A 5 2.07 15.78 -1.45
N LEU A 6 1.00 16.05 -2.20
CA LEU A 6 1.01 16.60 -3.56
C LEU A 6 1.43 18.07 -3.61
N SER A 7 1.66 18.72 -2.46
CA SER A 7 2.43 19.98 -2.42
C SER A 7 3.92 19.76 -2.73
N MET A 8 4.37 18.50 -2.78
CA MET A 8 5.69 18.02 -3.22
C MET A 8 5.55 17.25 -4.54
N ARG A 9 6.66 17.05 -5.28
CA ARG A 9 6.66 16.19 -6.47
C ARG A 9 6.44 14.74 -6.01
N ALA A 10 5.35 14.13 -6.43
CA ALA A 10 4.97 12.80 -5.95
C ALA A 10 4.57 11.89 -7.11
N TRP A 11 4.93 10.62 -6.96
CA TRP A 11 4.48 9.51 -7.76
C TRP A 11 3.48 8.73 -6.93
N LEU A 12 2.28 8.60 -7.46
CA LEU A 12 1.21 7.78 -6.91
C LEU A 12 1.21 6.49 -7.71
N LEU A 13 1.54 5.37 -7.07
CA LEU A 13 1.21 4.09 -7.67
C LEU A 13 -0.25 3.81 -7.34
N PHE A 14 -1.13 3.88 -8.32
CA PHE A 14 -2.39 3.15 -8.27
C PHE A 14 -2.17 1.84 -9.02
N VAL A 15 -2.28 0.71 -8.36
CA VAL A 15 -2.10 -0.59 -9.00
C VAL A 15 -3.29 -0.84 -9.94
N SER A 16 -3.18 -0.41 -11.21
CA SER A 16 -4.02 -0.91 -12.29
C SER A 16 -3.23 -1.99 -13.02
N VAL A 17 -3.49 -3.26 -12.68
CA VAL A 17 -2.82 -4.42 -13.27
C VAL A 17 -3.53 -4.80 -14.57
N SER A 18 -2.81 -4.75 -15.70
CA SER A 18 -3.23 -5.39 -16.95
C SER A 18 -2.19 -6.46 -17.33
N ALA A 19 -2.61 -7.72 -17.37
CA ALA A 19 -1.75 -8.80 -17.86
C ALA A 19 -1.62 -8.73 -19.39
N THR A 20 -0.46 -9.06 -19.94
CA THR A 20 -0.27 -9.18 -21.40
C THR A 20 -1.05 -10.39 -21.93
N GLY A 21 -2.26 -10.16 -22.45
CA GLY A 21 -3.05 -11.22 -23.08
C GLY A 21 -4.53 -10.94 -23.27
N ASP A 22 -5.12 -9.96 -22.57
CA ASP A 22 -6.56 -9.71 -22.66
C ASP A 22 -6.89 -8.21 -22.71
N GLN A 23 -7.13 -7.70 -23.93
CA GLN A 23 -7.55 -6.30 -24.14
C GLN A 23 -8.98 -6.02 -23.65
N ASN A 24 -9.73 -7.03 -23.17
CA ASN A 24 -11.08 -6.82 -22.66
C ASN A 24 -11.13 -6.37 -21.19
N GLY A 25 -10.08 -6.59 -20.39
CA GLY A 25 -10.08 -6.27 -18.95
C GLY A 25 -9.97 -4.77 -18.64
N SER A 26 -9.23 -4.02 -19.47
CA SER A 26 -9.06 -2.57 -19.34
C SER A 26 -10.38 -1.80 -19.51
N HIS A 27 -11.29 -2.31 -20.34
CA HIS A 27 -12.60 -1.70 -20.60
C HIS A 27 -13.54 -1.75 -19.38
N GLN A 28 -13.34 -2.68 -18.45
CA GLN A 28 -14.21 -2.84 -17.27
C GLN A 28 -13.83 -1.86 -16.15
N TYR A 29 -12.54 -1.50 -16.03
CA TYR A 29 -12.03 -0.48 -15.11
C TYR A 29 -12.50 0.93 -15.49
N GLU A 30 -12.49 1.25 -16.78
CA GLU A 30 -13.13 2.48 -17.29
C GLU A 30 -14.63 2.51 -16.98
N HIS A 31 -15.31 1.36 -17.06
CA HIS A 31 -16.75 1.29 -16.83
C HIS A 31 -17.16 1.53 -15.37
N LEU A 32 -16.31 1.14 -14.41
CA LEU A 32 -16.55 1.37 -12.98
C LEU A 32 -16.25 2.83 -12.58
N ILE A 33 -15.16 3.42 -13.11
CA ILE A 33 -14.87 4.86 -12.94
C ILE A 33 -15.99 5.72 -13.54
N ARG A 34 -16.54 5.31 -14.69
CA ARG A 34 -17.67 5.99 -15.36
C ARG A 34 -18.97 6.03 -14.54
N GLN A 35 -19.16 5.10 -13.60
CA GLN A 35 -20.37 5.06 -12.74
C GLN A 35 -20.23 5.89 -11.46
N VAL A 36 -19.01 6.20 -11.02
CA VAL A 36 -18.72 6.80 -9.71
C VAL A 36 -18.58 8.34 -9.76
N VAL A 37 -18.36 8.93 -10.95
CA VAL A 37 -18.29 10.39 -11.14
C VAL A 37 -19.61 10.92 -11.73
N ALA A 38 -20.65 11.11 -10.90
CA ALA A 38 -21.84 11.86 -11.34
C ALA A 38 -21.48 13.37 -11.47
N SER A 39 -21.79 14.13 -12.51
CA SER A 39 -23.06 14.28 -13.23
C SER A 39 -22.91 14.54 -14.74
N ASP A 40 -21.77 14.19 -15.33
CA ASP A 40 -21.55 14.13 -16.78
C ASP A 40 -20.45 13.07 -17.01
N PRO A 41 -20.69 12.05 -17.85
CA PRO A 41 -19.66 11.04 -18.10
C PRO A 41 -18.44 11.73 -18.75
N PRO A 42 -17.23 11.63 -18.17
CA PRO A 42 -16.03 12.12 -18.83
C PRO A 42 -15.86 11.40 -20.17
N SER A 43 -15.41 12.15 -21.18
CA SER A 43 -15.15 11.63 -22.52
C SER A 43 -14.32 10.33 -22.46
N PRO A 44 -14.61 9.32 -23.30
CA PRO A 44 -13.83 8.07 -23.38
C PRO A 44 -12.32 8.25 -23.65
N ALA A 45 -11.88 9.48 -23.94
CA ALA A 45 -10.48 9.84 -24.19
C ALA A 45 -9.71 10.31 -22.94
N ASP A 46 -10.37 10.42 -21.77
CA ASP A 46 -9.77 11.00 -20.57
C ASP A 46 -9.40 9.88 -19.56
N GLY A 47 -8.11 9.57 -19.43
CA GLY A 47 -7.56 8.60 -18.46
C GLY A 47 -7.77 9.00 -16.99
N ALA A 48 -7.50 8.08 -16.06
CA ALA A 48 -7.74 8.23 -14.62
C ALA A 48 -7.12 9.50 -14.01
N CYS A 49 -5.93 9.89 -14.49
CA CYS A 49 -5.28 11.14 -14.12
C CYS A 49 -6.16 12.37 -14.42
N LYS A 50 -6.78 12.42 -15.60
CA LYS A 50 -7.56 13.58 -16.04
C LYS A 50 -8.92 13.63 -15.32
N SER A 51 -9.53 12.48 -15.05
CA SER A 51 -10.81 12.37 -14.34
C SER A 51 -10.71 12.76 -12.86
N ILE A 52 -9.62 12.41 -12.17
CA ILE A 52 -9.48 12.64 -10.72
C ILE A 52 -8.69 13.91 -10.44
N MET A 53 -7.51 14.07 -11.05
CA MET A 53 -6.59 15.17 -10.71
C MET A 53 -6.90 16.47 -11.44
N GLY A 54 -7.59 16.40 -12.59
CA GLY A 54 -8.06 17.57 -13.33
C GLY A 54 -8.98 18.46 -12.51
N THR A 55 -9.87 17.87 -11.70
CA THR A 55 -10.77 18.57 -10.76
C THR A 55 -10.00 19.37 -9.70
N TYR A 56 -8.76 18.97 -9.41
CA TYR A 56 -7.91 19.61 -8.42
C TYR A 56 -6.80 20.47 -9.06
N VAL A 57 -6.84 20.79 -10.35
CA VAL A 57 -5.87 21.68 -11.02
C VAL A 57 -4.41 21.22 -10.81
N TYR A 58 -4.18 19.90 -10.72
CA TYR A 58 -2.84 19.33 -10.73
C TYR A 58 -2.51 18.86 -12.14
N LYS A 59 -1.27 19.07 -12.58
CA LYS A 59 -0.74 18.32 -13.72
C LYS A 59 -0.57 16.87 -13.28
N CYS A 60 -1.01 15.93 -14.11
CA CYS A 60 -0.89 14.49 -13.89
C CYS A 60 -0.34 13.85 -15.16
N GLU A 61 0.62 12.93 -15.00
CA GLU A 61 1.24 12.15 -16.07
C GLU A 61 0.93 10.67 -15.78
N GLU A 62 0.60 9.89 -16.81
CA GLU A 62 0.38 8.44 -16.72
C GLU A 62 1.57 7.72 -17.35
N HIS A 63 2.02 6.67 -16.68
CA HIS A 63 3.16 5.86 -17.09
C HIS A 63 2.75 4.39 -17.02
N GLU A 64 3.36 3.57 -17.87
CA GLU A 64 3.23 2.12 -17.81
C GLU A 64 4.56 1.52 -17.38
N VAL A 65 4.50 0.60 -16.42
CA VAL A 65 5.66 -0.12 -15.89
C VAL A 65 5.40 -1.61 -16.06
N THR A 66 6.29 -2.31 -16.75
CA THR A 66 6.17 -3.75 -16.94
C THR A 66 7.00 -4.49 -15.90
N THR A 67 6.37 -5.41 -15.18
CA THR A 67 7.00 -6.27 -14.18
C THR A 67 7.73 -7.45 -14.84
N LYS A 68 8.60 -8.13 -14.09
CA LYS A 68 9.37 -9.28 -14.61
C LYS A 68 8.49 -10.47 -15.00
N ASP A 69 7.36 -10.63 -14.33
CA ASP A 69 6.34 -11.65 -14.57
C ASP A 69 5.29 -11.22 -15.62
N GLY A 70 5.47 -10.05 -16.26
CA GLY A 70 4.72 -9.64 -17.45
C GLY A 70 3.44 -8.84 -17.20
N TYR A 71 3.19 -8.39 -15.97
CA TYR A 71 2.11 -7.45 -15.69
C TYR A 71 2.49 -6.02 -16.09
N ILE A 72 1.52 -5.28 -16.61
CA ILE A 72 1.66 -3.84 -16.90
C ILE A 72 0.92 -3.08 -15.80
N LEU A 73 1.68 -2.25 -15.09
CA LEU A 73 1.22 -1.39 -14.01
C LEU A 73 1.03 0.04 -14.52
N GLY A 74 -0.16 0.61 -14.31
CA GLY A 74 -0.40 2.03 -14.53
C GLY A 74 0.11 2.86 -13.37
N VAL A 75 1.05 3.77 -13.59
CA VAL A 75 1.65 4.62 -12.55
C VAL A 75 1.32 6.08 -12.81
N GLN A 76 0.81 6.80 -11.82
CA GLN A 76 0.39 8.19 -11.96
C GLN A 76 1.41 9.11 -11.30
N ARG A 77 1.74 10.21 -11.95
CA ARG A 77 2.77 11.14 -11.48
C ARG A 77 2.23 12.55 -11.44
N ILE A 78 2.51 13.24 -10.34
CA ILE A 78 2.26 14.68 -10.19
C ILE A 78 3.63 15.38 -10.16
N PRO A 79 4.06 15.94 -11.31
CA PRO A 79 5.43 16.42 -11.49
C PRO A 79 5.68 17.77 -10.80
N VAL A 80 4.63 18.51 -10.47
CA VAL A 80 4.71 19.85 -9.85
C VAL A 80 3.59 20.04 -8.84
N GLY A 81 3.93 20.65 -7.70
CA GLY A 81 2.95 21.11 -6.73
C GLY A 81 2.28 22.41 -7.18
N ARG A 82 1.17 22.79 -6.53
CA ARG A 82 0.37 23.98 -6.88
C ARG A 82 1.06 25.34 -6.66
N SER A 83 2.14 25.40 -5.87
CA SER A 83 2.81 26.67 -5.53
C SER A 83 3.93 27.02 -6.52
N PRO A 84 3.81 28.12 -7.31
CA PRO A 84 4.81 28.52 -8.30
C PRO A 84 6.21 28.78 -7.72
N ALA A 85 6.26 29.23 -6.46
CA ALA A 85 7.49 29.60 -5.76
C ALA A 85 8.47 28.43 -5.48
N ARG A 86 8.08 27.17 -5.74
CA ARG A 86 8.93 25.98 -5.54
C ARG A 86 9.26 25.24 -6.85
N ASN A 87 8.90 25.79 -8.00
CA ASN A 87 9.05 25.12 -9.30
C ASN A 87 10.47 25.18 -9.90
N GLY A 88 11.45 25.75 -9.20
CA GLY A 88 12.81 25.98 -9.70
C GLY A 88 13.86 24.90 -9.37
N GLY A 89 13.50 23.78 -8.70
CA GLY A 89 14.47 22.75 -8.28
C GLY A 89 14.09 21.32 -8.67
N SER A 90 15.09 20.44 -8.75
CA SER A 90 14.91 18.98 -8.82
C SER A 90 14.48 18.44 -7.46
N GLY A 91 13.18 18.44 -7.17
CA GLY A 91 12.66 17.86 -5.92
C GLY A 91 12.79 16.33 -5.89
N THR A 92 13.09 15.77 -4.71
CA THR A 92 13.23 14.33 -4.49
C THR A 92 11.93 13.59 -4.82
N PRO A 93 11.99 12.47 -5.58
CA PRO A 93 10.78 11.68 -5.89
C PRO A 93 10.21 11.05 -4.61
N ILE A 94 8.89 11.08 -4.46
CA ILE A 94 8.16 10.36 -3.40
C ILE A 94 7.28 9.31 -4.07
N LEU A 95 7.43 8.04 -3.70
CA LEU A 95 6.55 6.96 -4.13
C LEU A 95 5.53 6.66 -3.04
N LEU A 96 4.25 6.81 -3.37
CA LEU A 96 3.12 6.55 -2.48
C LEU A 96 2.45 5.22 -2.87
N GLN A 97 2.41 4.28 -1.94
CA GLN A 97 1.80 2.96 -2.10
C GLN A 97 0.54 2.82 -1.24
N HIS A 98 -0.57 2.42 -1.87
CA HIS A 98 -1.86 2.20 -1.18
C HIS A 98 -1.96 0.80 -0.54
N GLY A 99 -3.04 0.59 0.22
CA GLY A 99 -3.40 -0.68 0.87
C GLY A 99 -4.20 -1.65 -0.03
N LEU A 100 -4.79 -2.69 0.56
CA LEU A 100 -5.69 -3.66 -0.10
C LEU A 100 -6.90 -2.99 -0.76
N PHE A 101 -7.60 -3.65 -1.70
CA PHE A 101 -9.06 -3.92 -1.75
C PHE A 101 -9.44 -4.66 -3.06
N MET A 102 -10.52 -5.48 -3.08
CA MET A 102 -11.54 -6.15 -4.02
C MET A 102 -11.39 -6.77 -5.45
N GLU A 103 -10.96 -8.04 -5.58
CA GLU A 103 -11.10 -9.01 -6.70
C GLU A 103 -10.63 -8.64 -8.12
N TYR A 104 -9.36 -8.92 -8.49
CA TYR A 104 -8.93 -9.16 -9.89
C TYR A 104 -7.55 -9.84 -9.97
N TRP A 105 -7.39 -10.77 -10.92
CA TRP A 105 -6.16 -11.51 -11.29
C TRP A 105 -5.57 -12.47 -10.23
N ASP A 106 -4.59 -13.30 -10.61
CA ASP A 106 -4.03 -14.40 -9.78
C ASP A 106 -2.67 -14.02 -9.17
N TRP A 107 -2.68 -13.19 -8.12
CA TRP A 107 -1.49 -12.72 -7.40
C TRP A 107 -1.72 -12.66 -5.88
N SER A 108 -0.66 -12.63 -5.09
CA SER A 108 -0.67 -12.31 -3.67
C SER A 108 0.26 -11.13 -3.39
N TRP A 109 0.30 -10.66 -2.14
CA TRP A 109 1.24 -9.61 -1.75
C TRP A 109 2.71 -10.01 -1.92
N ASP A 110 3.02 -11.31 -2.03
CA ASP A 110 4.35 -11.80 -2.38
C ASP A 110 4.78 -11.30 -3.75
N GLU A 111 3.95 -11.52 -4.77
CA GLU A 111 4.25 -11.10 -6.14
C GLU A 111 4.30 -9.56 -6.22
N LEU A 112 3.47 -8.85 -5.46
CA LEU A 112 3.55 -7.39 -5.37
C LEU A 112 4.89 -6.92 -4.77
N ALA A 113 5.40 -7.64 -3.76
CA ALA A 113 6.68 -7.35 -3.15
C ALA A 113 7.87 -7.79 -4.02
N GLU A 114 7.73 -8.89 -4.77
CA GLU A 114 8.82 -9.45 -5.57
C GLU A 114 8.94 -8.80 -6.96
N TYR A 115 7.84 -8.33 -7.53
CA TYR A 115 7.79 -7.85 -8.91
C TYR A 115 7.32 -6.39 -9.01
N ASP A 116 6.16 -6.06 -8.45
CA ASP A 116 5.55 -4.73 -8.66
C ASP A 116 6.35 -3.60 -8.01
N LEU A 117 6.68 -3.74 -6.72
CA LEU A 117 7.42 -2.71 -5.99
C LEU A 117 8.84 -2.51 -6.57
N PRO A 118 9.63 -3.57 -6.85
CA PRO A 118 10.91 -3.40 -7.52
C PRO A 118 10.81 -2.75 -8.90
N ALA A 119 9.91 -3.20 -9.76
CA ALA A 119 9.74 -2.63 -11.10
C ALA A 119 9.39 -1.14 -11.04
N THR A 120 8.51 -0.76 -10.11
CA THR A 120 8.09 0.64 -9.92
C THR A 120 9.23 1.50 -9.37
N VAL A 121 9.96 1.01 -8.36
CA VAL A 121 11.09 1.74 -7.78
C VAL A 121 12.21 1.93 -8.80
N GLU A 122 12.56 0.88 -9.55
CA GLU A 122 13.55 0.92 -10.63
C GLU A 122 13.15 1.90 -11.73
N TYR A 123 11.87 1.88 -12.14
CA TYR A 123 11.35 2.82 -13.14
C TYR A 123 11.46 4.26 -12.67
N VAL A 124 11.00 4.57 -11.45
CA VAL A 124 11.06 5.93 -10.90
C VAL A 124 12.51 6.38 -10.74
N TYR A 125 13.38 5.51 -10.23
CA TYR A 125 14.80 5.78 -10.08
C TYR A 125 15.45 6.10 -11.44
N GLY A 126 15.21 5.29 -12.47
CA GLY A 126 15.69 5.55 -13.83
C GLY A 126 15.13 6.84 -14.45
N HIS A 127 13.81 7.02 -14.39
CA HIS A 127 13.11 8.15 -14.98
C HIS A 127 13.50 9.49 -14.36
N THR A 128 13.86 9.49 -13.07
CA THR A 128 14.25 10.71 -12.34
C THR A 128 15.75 11.01 -12.42
N GLY A 129 16.49 10.30 -13.27
CA GLY A 129 17.93 10.49 -13.43
C GLY A 129 18.74 9.91 -12.27
N LYS A 130 18.31 8.76 -11.73
CA LYS A 130 18.94 8.03 -10.61
C LYS A 130 18.91 8.78 -9.28
N GLN A 131 17.82 9.51 -9.02
CA GLN A 131 17.60 10.13 -7.72
C GLN A 131 17.00 9.12 -6.75
N LYS A 132 17.66 8.91 -5.60
CA LYS A 132 17.08 8.08 -4.53
C LYS A 132 15.71 8.66 -4.12
N LEU A 133 14.69 7.81 -4.02
CA LEU A 133 13.30 8.21 -3.77
C LEU A 133 12.91 7.99 -2.31
N HIS A 134 11.92 8.73 -1.83
CA HIS A 134 11.28 8.43 -0.55
C HIS A 134 10.12 7.45 -0.77
N TYR A 135 10.05 6.40 0.04
CA TYR A 135 8.93 5.47 0.02
C TYR A 135 7.93 5.83 1.12
N VAL A 136 6.64 5.85 0.82
CA VAL A 136 5.56 6.04 1.78
C VAL A 136 4.48 5.00 1.53
N GLY A 137 4.35 4.03 2.42
CA GLY A 137 3.36 2.96 2.35
C GLY A 137 2.32 3.06 3.46
N HIS A 138 1.10 2.63 3.16
CA HIS A 138 0.03 2.41 4.15
C HIS A 138 -0.48 0.98 4.07
N SER A 139 -0.78 0.37 5.23
CA SER A 139 -1.37 -0.98 5.28
C SER A 139 -0.56 -1.97 4.44
N LEU A 140 -1.15 -2.60 3.42
CA LEU A 140 -0.46 -3.51 2.50
C LEU A 140 0.82 -2.95 1.88
N GLY A 141 0.88 -1.66 1.56
CA GLY A 141 2.11 -1.06 1.05
C GLY A 141 3.28 -1.19 2.03
N THR A 142 2.99 -1.16 3.34
CA THR A 142 4.03 -1.39 4.35
C THR A 142 4.54 -2.83 4.34
N LEU A 143 3.65 -3.80 4.12
CA LEU A 143 3.99 -5.22 4.02
C LEU A 143 4.90 -5.47 2.81
N MET A 144 4.54 -4.88 1.66
CA MET A 144 5.37 -4.92 0.46
C MET A 144 6.76 -4.36 0.73
N ALA A 145 6.88 -3.18 1.34
CA ALA A 145 8.17 -2.58 1.64
C ALA A 145 9.00 -3.41 2.64
N LEU A 146 8.38 -3.94 3.70
CA LEU A 146 9.05 -4.80 4.67
C LEU A 146 9.59 -6.07 4.01
N ALA A 147 8.82 -6.70 3.11
CA ALA A 147 9.25 -7.88 2.38
C ALA A 147 10.33 -7.56 1.33
N SER A 148 10.08 -6.59 0.44
CA SER A 148 10.99 -6.26 -0.65
C SER A 148 12.34 -5.74 -0.15
N PHE A 149 12.36 -4.85 0.84
CA PHE A 149 13.62 -4.24 1.30
C PHE A 149 14.51 -5.21 2.09
N CYS A 150 13.98 -6.34 2.57
CA CYS A 150 14.80 -7.39 3.19
C CYS A 150 15.61 -8.22 2.16
N HIS A 151 15.15 -8.30 0.91
CA HIS A 151 15.70 -9.22 -0.09
C HIS A 151 16.29 -8.56 -1.34
N SER A 152 16.11 -7.26 -1.52
CA SER A 152 16.43 -6.58 -2.78
C SER A 152 17.48 -5.49 -2.62
N GLU A 153 18.22 -5.23 -3.70
CA GLU A 153 19.11 -4.06 -3.83
C GLU A 153 18.35 -2.73 -3.90
N LEU A 154 17.01 -2.74 -3.77
CA LEU A 154 16.19 -1.52 -3.78
C LEU A 154 16.58 -0.53 -2.69
N GLN A 155 17.19 -0.99 -1.59
CA GLN A 155 17.72 -0.11 -0.55
C GLN A 155 18.68 0.96 -1.11
N GLU A 156 19.37 0.69 -2.22
CA GLU A 156 20.25 1.68 -2.86
C GLU A 156 19.48 2.75 -3.64
N MET A 157 18.24 2.48 -4.00
CA MET A 157 17.36 3.39 -4.75
C MET A 157 16.42 4.17 -3.83
N VAL A 158 16.36 3.83 -2.54
CA VAL A 158 15.49 4.47 -1.54
C VAL A 158 16.30 5.34 -0.59
N ARG A 159 15.81 6.56 -0.34
CA ARG A 159 16.43 7.57 0.53
C ARG A 159 15.92 7.48 1.97
N SER A 160 14.62 7.23 2.13
CA SER A 160 13.97 6.97 3.42
C SER A 160 12.64 6.25 3.18
N ALA A 161 12.12 5.59 4.21
CA ALA A 161 10.83 4.92 4.18
C ALA A 161 9.90 5.44 5.28
N VAL A 162 8.61 5.52 4.97
CA VAL A 162 7.54 5.87 5.90
C VAL A 162 6.49 4.77 5.82
N LEU A 163 6.27 4.05 6.93
CA LEU A 163 5.30 2.97 7.02
C LEU A 163 4.18 3.39 7.99
N LEU A 164 2.99 3.66 7.45
CA LEU A 164 1.82 4.06 8.23
C LEU A 164 0.87 2.87 8.41
N SER A 165 0.47 2.60 9.65
CA SER A 165 -0.33 1.44 10.04
C SER A 165 0.29 0.12 9.55
N PRO A 166 1.55 -0.20 9.95
CA PRO A 166 2.29 -1.29 9.35
C PRO A 166 1.64 -2.65 9.63
N ILE A 167 1.44 -3.46 8.60
CA ILE A 167 0.96 -4.85 8.75
C ILE A 167 2.09 -5.81 8.41
N ALA A 168 2.48 -6.64 9.38
CA ALA A 168 3.58 -7.61 9.24
C ALA A 168 3.21 -8.95 9.86
N TYR A 169 2.67 -8.89 11.08
CA TYR A 169 2.03 -10.01 11.75
C TYR A 169 0.56 -9.66 11.95
N LEU A 170 -0.34 -10.62 11.71
CA LEU A 170 -1.79 -10.42 11.75
C LEU A 170 -2.49 -11.40 12.70
N ASN A 171 -1.75 -12.01 13.63
CA ASN A 171 -2.33 -13.02 14.53
C ASN A 171 -3.05 -12.43 15.73
N LYS A 172 -2.93 -11.11 15.98
CA LYS A 172 -3.60 -10.43 17.10
C LYS A 172 -4.66 -9.42 16.66
N ILE A 173 -5.15 -9.51 15.42
CA ILE A 173 -6.19 -8.61 14.91
C ILE A 173 -7.40 -8.51 15.86
N GLY A 174 -7.80 -7.27 16.13
CA GLY A 174 -8.75 -6.91 17.19
C GLY A 174 -10.20 -7.38 17.00
N PRO A 175 -10.76 -7.54 15.78
CA PRO A 175 -12.10 -8.08 15.65
C PRO A 175 -12.07 -9.61 15.71
N ALA A 176 -12.46 -10.17 16.87
CA ALA A 176 -12.58 -11.62 17.08
C ALA A 176 -13.40 -12.33 15.98
N PHE A 177 -14.35 -11.65 15.35
CA PHE A 177 -15.15 -12.20 14.25
C PHE A 177 -14.35 -12.43 12.96
N VAL A 178 -13.32 -11.61 12.65
CA VAL A 178 -12.45 -11.85 11.48
C VAL A 178 -11.63 -13.10 11.72
N ARG A 179 -11.10 -13.25 12.94
CA ARG A 179 -10.35 -14.46 13.33
C ARG A 179 -11.23 -15.71 13.26
N ILE A 180 -12.46 -15.65 13.80
CA ILE A 180 -13.42 -16.76 13.75
C ILE A 180 -13.84 -17.06 12.30
N GLY A 181 -14.08 -16.05 11.46
CA GLY A 181 -14.44 -16.23 10.05
C GLY A 181 -13.31 -16.87 9.22
N VAL A 182 -12.06 -16.50 9.51
CA VAL A 182 -10.86 -17.07 8.88
C VAL A 182 -10.56 -18.48 9.40
N GLU A 183 -10.77 -18.75 10.70
CA GLU A 183 -10.57 -20.09 11.31
C GLU A 183 -11.63 -21.11 10.83
N LEU A 184 -12.85 -20.66 10.53
CA LEU A 184 -13.95 -21.53 10.11
C LEU A 184 -14.00 -21.83 8.60
N PHE A 185 -13.10 -21.25 7.79
CA PHE A 185 -12.94 -21.47 6.34
C PHE A 185 -14.27 -21.68 5.60
N VAL A 186 -15.17 -20.69 5.67
CA VAL A 186 -16.44 -20.74 4.95
C VAL A 186 -16.23 -20.18 3.53
N PRO A 187 -16.33 -20.99 2.46
CA PRO A 187 -16.08 -20.54 1.08
C PRO A 187 -17.03 -19.42 0.60
N GLU A 188 -18.17 -19.25 1.28
CA GLU A 188 -19.16 -18.20 0.99
C GLU A 188 -18.77 -16.81 1.56
N VAL A 189 -17.61 -16.70 2.22
CA VAL A 189 -17.08 -15.46 2.83
C VAL A 189 -16.40 -14.55 1.78
N ASN A 190 -16.30 -14.94 0.52
CA ASN A 190 -15.67 -14.11 -0.52
C ASN A 190 -16.36 -12.75 -0.76
N ILE A 191 -17.69 -12.67 -0.62
CA ILE A 191 -18.44 -11.43 -0.86
C ILE A 191 -18.83 -10.73 0.45
N TRP A 192 -19.22 -11.50 1.47
CA TRP A 192 -19.63 -10.93 2.77
C TRP A 192 -18.42 -10.64 3.68
N GLY A 193 -17.35 -11.44 3.57
CA GLY A 193 -16.13 -11.28 4.37
C GLY A 193 -15.33 -10.04 4.02
N SER A 194 -15.28 -9.65 2.74
CA SER A 194 -14.65 -8.39 2.33
C SER A 194 -15.39 -7.19 2.92
N GLN A 195 -16.73 -7.16 2.82
CA GLN A 195 -17.57 -6.09 3.35
C GLN A 195 -17.52 -6.02 4.89
N ILE A 196 -17.45 -7.16 5.56
CA ILE A 196 -17.30 -7.29 7.01
C ILE A 196 -15.88 -6.94 7.49
N PHE A 197 -14.84 -7.28 6.72
CA PHE A 197 -13.45 -6.86 6.97
C PHE A 197 -13.32 -5.34 6.86
N ILE A 198 -13.88 -4.76 5.79
CA ILE A 198 -13.98 -3.30 5.57
C ILE A 198 -14.73 -2.65 6.73
N GLN A 199 -15.88 -3.19 7.14
CA GLN A 199 -16.67 -2.63 8.24
C GLN A 199 -15.95 -2.75 9.60
N GLY A 200 -15.14 -3.79 9.79
CA GLY A 200 -14.25 -3.96 10.94
C GLY A 200 -13.12 -2.93 11.00
N CYS A 201 -12.53 -2.57 9.85
CA CYS A 201 -11.54 -1.50 9.73
C CYS A 201 -12.16 -0.13 10.02
N ILE A 202 -13.39 0.11 9.52
CA ILE A 202 -14.09 1.39 9.67
C ILE A 202 -14.64 1.60 11.09
N ARG A 203 -15.08 0.56 11.80
CA ARG A 203 -15.89 0.68 13.04
C ARG A 203 -15.20 1.38 14.22
N LYS A 204 -13.87 1.56 14.18
CA LYS A 204 -13.08 2.22 15.23
C LYS A 204 -12.49 3.58 14.81
N ASN A 205 -12.68 4.00 13.56
CA ASN A 205 -12.14 5.27 13.07
C ASN A 205 -13.00 6.43 13.57
N CYS A 206 -12.57 7.07 14.67
CA CYS A 206 -13.32 8.15 15.31
C CYS A 206 -13.23 9.50 14.55
N CYS A 207 -12.27 9.62 13.63
CA CYS A 207 -11.90 10.88 12.98
C CYS A 207 -12.27 10.98 11.50
N LEU A 208 -13.08 10.05 10.97
CA LEU A 208 -13.64 10.11 9.62
C LEU A 208 -14.85 11.05 9.56
N SER A 209 -14.87 11.98 8.62
CA SER A 209 -16.11 12.72 8.33
C SER A 209 -17.10 11.83 7.56
N SER A 210 -18.40 12.08 7.73
CA SER A 210 -19.45 11.34 7.01
C SER A 210 -19.29 11.41 5.48
N SER A 211 -18.82 12.55 4.95
CA SER A 211 -18.54 12.74 3.52
C SER A 211 -17.25 12.06 3.05
N ALA A 212 -16.24 11.92 3.90
CA ALA A 212 -15.03 11.15 3.58
C ALA A 212 -15.31 9.65 3.62
N ALA A 213 -16.09 9.18 4.62
CA ALA A 213 -16.52 7.79 4.72
C ALA A 213 -17.38 7.36 3.51
N HIS A 214 -18.28 8.23 3.04
CA HIS A 214 -19.08 7.95 1.85
C HIS A 214 -18.22 7.84 0.59
N ARG A 215 -17.33 8.81 0.36
CA ARG A 215 -16.36 8.75 -0.76
C ARG A 215 -15.42 7.56 -0.68
N TYR A 216 -15.07 7.10 0.52
CA TYR A 216 -14.24 5.90 0.71
C TYR A 216 -14.98 4.62 0.31
N LEU A 217 -16.26 4.50 0.64
CA LEU A 217 -17.07 3.37 0.18
C LEU A 217 -17.28 3.37 -1.34
N GLU A 218 -17.23 4.56 -1.98
CA GLU A 218 -17.45 4.73 -3.43
C GLU A 218 -16.17 4.69 -4.27
N LEU A 219 -15.04 5.22 -3.78
CA LEU A 219 -13.76 5.33 -4.50
C LEU A 219 -12.65 4.45 -3.90
N GLY A 220 -12.78 4.07 -2.62
CA GLY A 220 -11.73 3.43 -1.84
C GLY A 220 -11.66 1.92 -2.02
N LEU A 221 -12.58 1.30 -2.74
CA LEU A 221 -12.53 -0.13 -3.04
C LEU A 221 -11.83 -0.35 -4.38
N GLN A 222 -10.49 -0.35 -4.37
CA GLN A 222 -9.72 -0.89 -5.51
C GLN A 222 -9.95 -2.41 -5.63
N PRO A 223 -9.51 -3.08 -6.72
CA PRO A 223 -9.49 -4.55 -6.83
C PRO A 223 -8.25 -5.37 -6.40
N THR A 224 -8.43 -6.58 -5.81
CA THR A 224 -7.40 -7.46 -5.22
C THR A 224 -7.67 -8.95 -5.42
N ALA A 225 -6.69 -9.72 -5.87
CA ALA A 225 -6.83 -11.15 -6.12
C ALA A 225 -7.39 -11.98 -4.95
N THR A 226 -8.19 -13.01 -5.26
CA THR A 226 -8.63 -14.03 -4.27
C THR A 226 -7.43 -14.73 -3.64
N LYS A 227 -6.37 -14.99 -4.41
CA LYS A 227 -5.10 -15.55 -3.92
C LYS A 227 -4.49 -14.68 -2.82
N ASN A 228 -4.57 -13.35 -2.94
CA ASN A 228 -4.11 -12.42 -1.90
C ASN A 228 -4.94 -12.52 -0.61
N ILE A 229 -6.26 -12.66 -0.70
CA ILE A 229 -7.14 -12.84 0.48
C ILE A 229 -6.84 -14.18 1.18
N ILE A 230 -6.64 -15.25 0.41
CA ILE A 230 -6.22 -16.55 0.93
C ILE A 230 -4.88 -16.41 1.67
N HIS A 231 -3.92 -15.72 1.06
CA HIS A 231 -2.61 -15.54 1.67
C HIS A 231 -2.69 -14.75 2.99
N LEU A 232 -3.41 -13.63 3.03
CA LEU A 232 -3.64 -12.88 4.29
C LEU A 232 -4.30 -13.76 5.36
N SER A 233 -5.22 -14.64 4.96
CA SER A 233 -5.85 -15.60 5.87
C SER A 233 -4.85 -16.60 6.44
N GLN A 234 -3.87 -17.05 5.65
CA GLN A 234 -2.77 -17.89 6.14
C GLN A 234 -1.91 -17.15 7.17
N MET A 235 -1.58 -15.87 6.93
CA MET A 235 -0.85 -15.03 7.89
C MET A 235 -1.60 -14.86 9.21
N ILE A 236 -2.92 -14.63 9.15
CA ILE A 236 -3.78 -14.50 10.34
C ILE A 236 -3.77 -15.81 11.16
N ARG A 237 -3.92 -16.96 10.49
CA ARG A 237 -3.99 -18.28 11.14
C ARG A 237 -2.65 -18.71 11.75
N ARG A 238 -1.56 -18.50 11.01
CA ARG A 238 -0.23 -19.00 11.38
C ARG A 238 0.57 -17.99 12.21
N GLY A 239 0.23 -16.70 12.12
CA GLY A 239 1.02 -15.63 12.72
C GLY A 239 2.43 -15.55 12.18
N THR A 240 2.62 -15.94 10.92
CA THR A 240 3.91 -15.93 10.23
C THR A 240 3.88 -14.88 9.14
N LEU A 241 5.03 -14.23 8.94
CA LEU A 241 5.30 -13.46 7.75
C LEU A 241 6.11 -14.38 6.82
N ALA A 242 5.42 -15.04 5.90
CA ALA A 242 6.00 -16.04 5.01
C ALA A 242 5.33 -15.96 3.65
N ASN A 243 5.96 -16.56 2.65
CA ASN A 243 5.37 -16.70 1.33
C ASN A 243 4.08 -17.54 1.35
N VAL A 244 3.27 -17.38 0.30
CA VAL A 244 1.98 -18.06 0.15
C VAL A 244 2.15 -19.57 0.19
N ASP A 245 1.33 -20.24 0.99
CA ASP A 245 1.28 -21.69 0.98
C ASP A 245 0.28 -22.15 -0.08
N TYR A 246 0.71 -23.00 -1.02
CA TYR A 246 -0.19 -23.58 -2.01
C TYR A 246 -1.02 -24.75 -1.43
N ASP A 247 -0.88 -25.03 -0.13
CA ASP A 247 -1.48 -26.14 0.62
C ASP A 247 -1.21 -27.51 -0.06
N ASP A 248 -0.06 -27.60 -0.74
CA ASP A 248 0.37 -28.71 -1.58
C ASP A 248 1.90 -28.75 -1.63
N CYS A 249 2.51 -29.81 -1.07
CA CYS A 249 3.96 -29.93 -0.96
C CYS A 249 4.67 -29.94 -2.32
N ASP A 250 4.06 -30.52 -3.36
CA ASP A 250 4.64 -30.58 -4.70
C ASP A 250 4.61 -29.19 -5.36
N LYS A 251 3.53 -28.43 -5.18
CA LYS A 251 3.45 -27.04 -5.65
C LYS A 251 4.42 -26.13 -4.91
N ASN A 252 4.52 -26.24 -3.59
CA ASN A 252 5.49 -25.50 -2.80
C ASN A 252 6.92 -25.84 -3.22
N THR A 253 7.24 -27.13 -3.38
CA THR A 253 8.57 -27.57 -3.81
C THR A 253 8.88 -27.09 -5.23
N LYS A 254 7.91 -27.11 -6.13
CA LYS A 254 8.07 -26.60 -7.50
C LYS A 254 8.32 -25.09 -7.53
N HIS A 255 7.69 -24.34 -6.62
CA HIS A 255 7.73 -22.88 -6.63
C HIS A 255 8.89 -22.32 -5.80
N TYR A 256 9.14 -22.87 -4.60
CA TYR A 256 10.17 -22.40 -3.66
C TYR A 256 11.42 -23.30 -3.60
N GLY A 257 11.39 -24.49 -4.20
CA GLY A 257 12.44 -25.51 -4.02
C GLY A 257 12.36 -26.26 -2.68
N GLN A 258 11.33 -26.00 -1.86
CA GLN A 258 11.11 -26.60 -0.54
C GLN A 258 9.61 -26.75 -0.24
N GLU A 259 9.25 -27.72 0.61
CA GLU A 259 7.84 -28.03 0.93
C GLU A 259 7.15 -26.95 1.76
N VAL A 260 7.90 -26.25 2.61
CA VAL A 260 7.37 -25.20 3.49
C VAL A 260 7.72 -23.85 2.86
N PRO A 261 6.76 -22.94 2.66
CA PRO A 261 7.07 -21.62 2.12
C PRO A 261 8.10 -20.88 2.98
N PRO A 262 9.09 -20.22 2.37
CA PRO A 262 10.10 -19.48 3.12
C PRO A 262 9.47 -18.33 3.92
N ALA A 263 10.03 -18.05 5.09
CA ALA A 263 9.63 -16.94 5.93
C ALA A 263 10.47 -15.69 5.64
N TYR A 264 9.85 -14.50 5.66
CA TYR A 264 10.58 -13.25 5.55
C TYR A 264 11.25 -12.90 6.87
N ASP A 265 12.55 -12.64 6.81
CA ASP A 265 13.34 -12.26 7.98
C ASP A 265 13.45 -10.73 8.09
N ILE A 266 12.59 -10.14 8.92
CA ILE A 266 12.58 -8.70 9.20
C ILE A 266 13.90 -8.21 9.81
N SER A 267 14.70 -9.08 10.43
CA SER A 267 16.00 -8.66 10.97
C SER A 267 17.01 -8.28 9.87
N SER A 268 16.75 -8.69 8.63
CA SER A 268 17.50 -8.32 7.43
C SER A 268 17.05 -6.99 6.81
N PHE A 269 16.01 -6.33 7.35
CA PHE A 269 15.58 -5.02 6.89
C PHE A 269 16.74 -4.01 7.04
N PRO A 270 16.98 -3.08 6.08
CA PRO A 270 18.14 -2.21 6.10
C PRO A 270 18.26 -1.41 7.41
N HIS A 271 19.35 -1.63 8.17
CA HIS A 271 19.54 -1.02 9.49
C HIS A 271 19.80 0.49 9.41
N ASP A 272 20.33 0.94 8.27
CA ASP A 272 20.77 2.31 8.03
C ASP A 272 19.79 3.19 7.25
N LEU A 273 18.64 2.65 6.85
CA LEU A 273 17.62 3.37 6.07
C LEU A 273 16.77 4.24 7.01
N PRO A 274 16.75 5.58 6.88
CA PRO A 274 15.84 6.40 7.67
C PRO A 274 14.39 5.92 7.55
N LEU A 275 13.79 5.58 8.69
CA LEU A 275 12.51 4.90 8.77
C LEU A 275 11.56 5.65 9.72
N LEU A 276 10.39 6.04 9.24
CA LEU A 276 9.30 6.53 10.07
C LEU A 276 8.21 5.46 10.19
N LEU A 277 7.86 5.06 11.41
CA LEU A 277 6.78 4.13 11.69
C LEU A 277 5.61 4.83 12.38
N GLY A 278 4.46 4.87 11.71
CA GLY A 278 3.22 5.40 12.25
C GLY A 278 2.30 4.28 12.70
N TYR A 279 1.91 4.24 13.98
CA TYR A 279 0.98 3.22 14.50
C TYR A 279 -0.09 3.80 15.43
N GLY A 280 -1.28 3.21 15.34
CA GLY A 280 -2.49 3.66 16.04
C GLY A 280 -2.80 2.81 17.27
N GLY A 281 -3.25 3.41 18.37
CA GLY A 281 -3.60 2.68 19.59
C GLY A 281 -4.94 1.96 19.52
N VAL A 282 -5.80 2.32 18.56
CA VAL A 282 -7.09 1.66 18.32
C VAL A 282 -7.15 0.96 16.96
N ASP A 283 -5.99 0.81 16.29
CA ASP A 283 -5.86 0.08 15.03
C ASP A 283 -6.21 -1.41 15.24
N GLY A 284 -7.26 -1.86 14.55
CA GLY A 284 -7.74 -3.24 14.66
C GLY A 284 -6.99 -4.25 13.79
N LEU A 285 -6.18 -3.79 12.84
CA LEU A 285 -5.37 -4.62 11.93
C LEU A 285 -3.89 -4.62 12.32
N SER A 286 -3.35 -3.46 12.70
CA SER A 286 -2.00 -3.32 13.28
C SER A 286 -2.11 -3.15 14.80
N ASP A 287 -2.61 -4.19 15.49
CA ASP A 287 -2.77 -4.14 16.94
C ASP A 287 -1.42 -3.95 17.64
N GLY A 288 -1.44 -3.35 18.84
CA GLY A 288 -0.25 -3.10 19.64
C GLY A 288 0.62 -4.34 19.87
N GLY A 289 0.01 -5.54 19.95
CA GLY A 289 0.76 -6.79 20.07
C GLY A 289 1.58 -7.16 18.83
N ASP A 290 1.05 -6.94 17.63
CA ASP A 290 1.74 -7.22 16.38
C ASP A 290 2.76 -6.11 16.04
N GLY A 291 2.45 -4.87 16.41
CA GLY A 291 3.39 -3.74 16.35
C GLY A 291 4.63 -3.96 17.23
N LEU A 292 4.48 -4.49 18.45
CA LEU A 292 5.60 -4.84 19.32
C LEU A 292 6.48 -5.94 18.72
N ARG A 293 5.89 -6.92 18.04
CA ARG A 293 6.65 -7.98 17.36
C ARG A 293 7.44 -7.44 16.18
N LEU A 294 6.87 -6.50 15.42
CA LEU A 294 7.59 -5.79 14.37
C LEU A 294 8.77 -4.99 14.94
N MET A 295 8.59 -4.33 16.09
CA MET A 295 9.68 -3.61 16.79
C MET A 295 10.81 -4.54 17.23
N ASP A 296 10.49 -5.75 17.69
CA ASP A 296 11.52 -6.75 18.00
C ASP A 296 12.28 -7.22 16.75
N GLY A 297 11.59 -7.36 15.61
CA GLY A 297 12.23 -7.66 14.33
C GLY A 297 13.19 -6.56 13.87
N LEU A 298 12.84 -5.30 14.13
CA LEU A 298 13.65 -4.12 13.80
C LEU A 298 14.66 -3.73 14.88
N ARG A 299 14.94 -4.60 15.87
CA ARG A 299 15.83 -4.28 17.01
C ARG A 299 17.26 -3.88 16.64
N PHE A 300 17.73 -4.27 15.45
CA PHE A 300 19.07 -3.95 14.96
C PHE A 300 19.11 -2.67 14.12
N HIS A 301 17.96 -2.05 13.85
CA HIS A 301 17.88 -0.80 13.13
C HIS A 301 18.52 0.36 13.92
N ASP A 302 19.17 1.30 13.23
CA ASP A 302 19.78 2.46 13.87
C ASP A 302 18.72 3.30 14.58
N GLN A 303 18.84 3.40 15.90
CA GLN A 303 17.89 4.13 16.75
C GLN A 303 17.81 5.62 16.42
N HIS A 304 18.86 6.20 15.84
CA HIS A 304 18.88 7.60 15.39
C HIS A 304 18.18 7.81 14.05
N LYS A 305 17.89 6.73 13.32
CA LYS A 305 17.21 6.74 12.03
C LYS A 305 15.79 6.19 12.10
N LEU A 306 15.39 5.62 13.24
CA LEU A 306 14.03 5.20 13.52
C LEU A 306 13.22 6.32 14.19
N THR A 307 12.23 6.86 13.47
CA THR A 307 11.25 7.81 14.01
C THR A 307 9.92 7.11 14.24
N VAL A 308 9.38 7.23 15.46
CA VAL A 308 8.07 6.67 15.81
C VAL A 308 7.02 7.77 15.87
N LEU A 309 5.91 7.57 15.15
CA LEU A 309 4.70 8.38 15.19
C LEU A 309 3.54 7.56 15.78
N TYR A 310 3.43 7.60 17.11
CA TYR A 310 2.33 6.93 17.81
C TYR A 310 1.12 7.85 18.00
N ARG A 311 -0.08 7.30 17.78
CA ARG A 311 -1.36 7.96 18.05
C ARG A 311 -2.34 7.04 18.74
N LEU A 312 -2.57 7.27 20.03
CA LEU A 312 -3.46 6.44 20.85
C LEU A 312 -4.89 6.35 20.26
N ASP A 313 -5.38 7.44 19.69
CA ASP A 313 -6.74 7.64 19.19
C ASP A 313 -6.94 7.26 17.71
N TYR A 314 -5.89 6.87 17.00
CA TYR A 314 -5.96 6.55 15.57
C TYR A 314 -6.26 5.07 15.33
N GLY A 315 -7.24 4.83 14.46
CA GLY A 315 -7.49 3.55 13.82
C GLY A 315 -6.69 3.39 12.52
N HIS A 316 -6.97 2.30 11.80
CA HIS A 316 -6.16 1.87 10.66
C HIS A 316 -6.11 2.90 9.52
N ASP A 317 -7.26 3.49 9.19
CA ASP A 317 -7.40 4.42 8.07
C ASP A 317 -7.28 5.90 8.48
N ASP A 318 -7.25 6.19 9.79
CA ASP A 318 -7.13 7.56 10.29
C ASP A 318 -5.81 8.22 9.83
N PHE A 319 -4.76 7.43 9.59
CA PHE A 319 -3.49 7.91 9.02
C PHE A 319 -3.62 8.48 7.61
N ILE A 320 -4.69 8.15 6.87
CA ILE A 320 -4.91 8.53 5.46
C ILE A 320 -6.13 9.42 5.28
N MET A 321 -7.11 9.28 6.17
CA MET A 321 -8.45 9.83 5.97
C MET A 321 -8.95 10.70 7.12
N ALA A 322 -8.28 10.70 8.29
CA ALA A 322 -8.75 11.52 9.39
C ALA A 322 -8.74 13.00 9.01
N VAL A 323 -9.77 13.74 9.43
CA VAL A 323 -9.90 15.18 9.15
C VAL A 323 -8.72 16.01 9.68
N ASN A 324 -8.08 15.51 10.73
CA ASN A 324 -6.90 16.09 11.38
C ASN A 324 -5.58 15.42 10.94
N ALA A 325 -5.61 14.46 10.02
CA ALA A 325 -4.42 13.75 9.53
C ALA A 325 -3.37 14.71 8.96
N LYS A 326 -3.79 15.82 8.34
CA LYS A 326 -2.86 16.85 7.85
C LYS A 326 -1.93 17.33 8.96
N GLN A 327 -2.52 17.85 10.04
CA GLN A 327 -1.75 18.46 11.12
C GLN A 327 -0.97 17.41 11.93
N LEU A 328 -1.56 16.23 12.10
CA LEU A 328 -1.10 15.26 13.09
C LEU A 328 -0.20 14.17 12.49
N VAL A 329 -0.32 13.91 11.19
CA VAL A 329 0.44 12.89 10.44
C VAL A 329 1.23 13.55 9.32
N TYR A 330 0.58 14.21 8.35
CA TYR A 330 1.25 14.66 7.12
C TYR A 330 2.31 15.72 7.37
N ASP A 331 2.07 16.68 8.27
CA ASP A 331 3.06 17.71 8.59
C ASP A 331 4.33 17.07 9.21
N ARG A 332 4.20 15.98 9.98
CA ARG A 332 5.36 15.22 10.49
C ARG A 332 6.05 14.41 9.39
N VAL A 333 5.29 13.72 8.56
CA VAL A 333 5.82 12.97 7.41
C VAL A 333 6.61 13.90 6.50
N ILE A 334 6.05 15.06 6.13
CA ILE A 334 6.73 16.06 5.31
C ILE A 334 7.99 16.59 6.01
N GLY A 335 7.95 16.80 7.33
CA GLY A 335 9.13 17.18 8.10
C GLY A 335 10.25 16.14 8.02
N PHE A 336 9.90 14.87 8.20
CA PHE A 336 10.82 13.74 8.07
C PHE A 336 11.39 13.61 6.65
N LEU A 337 10.55 13.69 5.62
CA LEU A 337 10.99 13.61 4.22
C LEU A 337 11.92 14.76 3.82
N LYS A 338 11.77 15.95 4.44
CA LYS A 338 12.67 17.09 4.19
C LYS A 338 13.99 16.99 4.95
N LEU A 339 14.00 16.27 6.08
CA LEU A 339 15.18 16.09 6.90
C LEU A 339 16.19 15.15 6.21
N HIS A 340 15.68 14.16 5.48
CA HIS A 340 16.49 13.13 4.85
C HIS A 340 16.74 13.39 3.38
#